data_AF-A0AAW0PTT5-F1
#
_entry.id   AF-A0AAW0PTT5-F1
#
_cell.length_a   1.000
_cell.length_b   1.000
_cell.length_c   1.000
_cell.angle_alpha   90.00
_cell.angle_beta   90.00
_cell.angle_gamma   90.00
#
_symmetry.space_group_name_H-M   'P 1'
#
loop_
_entity.id
_entity.type
_entity.pdbx_description
1 polymer ?
#
loop_
_entity_poly.entity_id
_entity_poly.type
_entity_poly.pdbx_seq_one_letter_code
_entity_poly.pdbx_strand_id
1 'polypeptide(L)'
;MSFKILLPGLARLRPGLHTLPAAFCTTIPAEISRLEVRHDRELRRFTVSPPESGKGEESVLSYRFTGDSEVELVSTFVPESSRGKGLAALLSKAALDFVVEEKLTTKVSCWYIHKYLEENPLKKYTDLIRS
;
A
#
# COMPACT_ATOMS: atom_id res chain seq x y z
N MET A 1 69.73 -0.18 -34.37
CA MET A 1 70.08 -0.72 -33.05
C MET A 1 68.80 -1.13 -32.35
N SER A 2 68.68 -2.42 -32.08
CA SER A 2 67.46 -3.10 -31.65
C SER A 2 67.20 -3.02 -30.14
N PHE A 3 65.98 -3.44 -29.80
CA PHE A 3 65.46 -3.91 -28.50
C PHE A 3 64.81 -2.86 -27.58
N LYS A 4 63.51 -3.03 -27.32
CA LYS A 4 62.99 -3.84 -26.20
C LYS A 4 61.48 -4.08 -26.40
N ILE A 5 61.07 -5.35 -26.52
CA ILE A 5 60.44 -6.21 -25.50
C ILE A 5 58.90 -6.11 -25.47
N LEU A 6 58.33 -7.28 -25.75
CA LEU A 6 56.96 -7.77 -25.59
C LEU A 6 56.39 -7.54 -24.18
N LEU A 7 55.09 -7.22 -24.07
CA LEU A 7 54.12 -7.96 -23.22
C LEU A 7 52.68 -7.52 -23.54
N PRO A 8 51.68 -8.43 -23.40
CA PRO A 8 50.36 -8.31 -24.01
C PRO A 8 49.28 -7.81 -23.04
N GLY A 9 48.18 -7.33 -23.63
CA GLY A 9 46.81 -7.66 -23.20
C GLY A 9 46.40 -7.34 -21.77
N LEU A 10 45.62 -6.26 -21.61
CA LEU A 10 44.63 -6.13 -20.54
C LEU A 10 43.38 -5.46 -21.11
N ALA A 11 42.49 -6.29 -21.66
CA ALA A 11 41.10 -5.94 -21.86
C ALA A 11 40.45 -5.77 -20.49
N ARG A 12 40.20 -4.53 -20.06
CA ARG A 12 39.28 -4.25 -18.94
C ARG A 12 37.87 -4.13 -19.49
N LEU A 13 37.14 -5.23 -19.47
CA LEU A 13 35.70 -5.27 -19.67
C LEU A 13 34.97 -4.84 -18.38
N ARG A 14 34.22 -3.73 -18.49
CA ARG A 14 32.90 -3.40 -17.87
C ARG A 14 32.81 -3.38 -16.31
N PRO A 15 31.84 -2.67 -15.68
CA PRO A 15 30.49 -2.38 -16.19
C PRO A 15 29.98 -0.94 -16.03
N GLY A 16 29.21 -0.50 -17.02
CA GLY A 16 28.32 0.63 -16.88
C GLY A 16 27.22 0.30 -15.87
N LEU A 17 27.21 1.01 -14.75
CA LEU A 17 26.07 1.10 -13.84
C LEU A 17 25.02 1.99 -14.50
N HIS A 18 24.24 1.38 -15.39
CA HIS A 18 22.94 1.91 -15.77
C HIS A 18 21.97 1.49 -14.67
N THR A 19 21.82 2.32 -13.64
CA THR A 19 20.76 2.16 -12.65
C THR A 19 19.44 2.49 -13.33
N LEU A 20 18.79 1.47 -13.88
CA LEU A 20 17.36 1.54 -14.18
C LEU A 20 16.63 1.70 -12.84
N PRO A 21 15.68 2.63 -12.69
CA PRO A 21 14.84 2.64 -11.50
C PRO A 21 14.03 1.34 -11.54
N ALA A 22 14.21 0.52 -10.50
CA ALA A 22 13.37 -0.63 -10.26
C ALA A 22 11.91 -0.17 -10.34
N ALA A 23 11.14 -0.82 -11.21
CA ALA A 23 9.70 -0.80 -11.11
C ALA A 23 9.36 -1.10 -9.64
N PHE A 24 8.69 -0.16 -8.98
CA PHE A 24 8.16 -0.37 -7.64
C PHE A 24 7.10 -1.46 -7.75
N CYS A 25 7.55 -2.70 -7.73
CA CYS A 25 6.69 -3.87 -7.65
C CYS A 25 6.02 -3.77 -6.28
N THR A 26 4.71 -3.56 -6.28
CA THR A 26 3.83 -3.38 -5.10
C THR A 26 3.70 -4.65 -4.28
N THR A 27 4.74 -5.49 -4.24
CA THR A 27 4.86 -6.60 -3.30
C THR A 27 4.95 -6.02 -1.91
N ILE A 28 3.84 -6.08 -1.20
CA ILE A 28 3.72 -5.85 0.23
C ILE A 28 4.88 -6.59 0.92
N PRO A 29 5.83 -5.90 1.58
CA PRO A 29 6.88 -6.54 2.36
C PRO A 29 6.31 -7.65 3.25
N ALA A 30 7.03 -8.79 3.36
CA ALA A 30 6.58 -9.96 4.14
C ALA A 30 6.18 -9.59 5.58
N GLU A 31 6.77 -8.54 6.14
CA GLU A 31 6.44 -7.99 7.45
C GLU A 31 4.99 -7.47 7.54
N ILE A 32 4.48 -6.82 6.50
CA ILE A 32 3.09 -6.30 6.47
C ILE A 32 2.08 -7.45 6.27
N SER A 33 2.47 -8.52 5.58
CA SER A 33 1.58 -9.68 5.37
C SER A 33 1.16 -10.38 6.66
N ARG A 34 1.90 -10.17 7.75
CA ARG A 34 1.61 -10.69 9.09
C ARG A 34 0.86 -9.71 9.99
N LEU A 35 0.66 -8.47 9.54
CA LEU A 35 -0.07 -7.48 10.30
C LEU A 35 -1.58 -7.75 10.18
N GLU A 36 -2.23 -7.87 11.33
CA GLU A 36 -3.67 -8.04 11.39
C GLU A 36 -4.38 -6.68 11.43
N VAL A 37 -5.30 -6.47 10.50
CA VAL A 37 -6.22 -5.34 10.56
C VAL A 37 -7.35 -5.68 11.51
N ARG A 38 -7.51 -4.88 12.56
CA ARG A 38 -8.66 -4.94 13.46
C ARG A 38 -9.80 -4.14 12.87
N HIS A 39 -10.98 -4.76 12.79
CA HIS A 39 -12.22 -4.06 12.43
C HIS A 39 -13.04 -3.77 13.68
N ASP A 40 -13.16 -2.49 14.04
CA ASP A 40 -13.98 -2.00 15.14
C ASP A 40 -15.27 -1.42 14.56
N ARG A 41 -16.35 -2.22 14.60
CA ARG A 41 -17.65 -1.86 14.02
C ARG A 41 -18.38 -0.78 14.80
N GLU A 42 -18.19 -0.72 16.11
CA GLU A 42 -18.84 0.27 16.97
C GLU A 42 -18.28 1.67 16.70
N LEU A 43 -16.95 1.77 16.64
CA LEU A 43 -16.26 3.03 16.30
C LEU A 43 -16.13 3.24 14.78
N ARG A 44 -16.61 2.30 13.97
CA ARG A 44 -16.64 2.32 12.51
C ARG A 44 -15.27 2.64 11.92
N ARG A 45 -14.29 1.84 12.32
CA ARG A 45 -12.90 2.03 11.90
C ARG A 45 -12.16 0.72 11.74
N PHE A 46 -11.19 0.74 10.86
CA PHE A 46 -10.19 -0.29 10.69
C PHE A 46 -8.88 0.23 11.24
N THR A 47 -8.17 -0.60 11.99
CA THR A 47 -6.90 -0.20 12.57
C THR A 47 -5.82 -1.25 12.45
N VAL A 48 -4.58 -0.79 12.40
CA VAL A 48 -3.40 -1.66 12.37
C VAL A 48 -2.25 -0.98 13.11
N SER A 49 -1.57 -1.77 13.93
CA SER A 49 -0.44 -1.32 14.74
C SER A 49 0.74 -2.28 14.52
N PRO A 50 1.80 -1.86 13.83
CA PRO A 50 3.01 -2.66 13.72
C PRO A 50 3.60 -2.94 15.11
N PRO A 51 4.20 -4.12 15.34
CA PRO A 51 4.70 -4.53 16.67
C PRO A 51 5.81 -3.64 17.22
N GLU A 52 6.54 -2.95 16.34
CA GLU A 52 7.61 -2.01 16.65
C GLU A 52 7.11 -0.58 16.97
N SER A 53 5.81 -0.33 16.91
CA SER A 53 5.24 1.01 17.07
C SER A 53 4.97 1.34 18.54
N GLY A 54 5.15 2.61 18.90
CA GLY A 54 4.84 3.10 20.25
C GLY A 54 3.34 3.08 20.57
N LYS A 55 3.00 3.18 21.85
CA LYS A 55 1.60 3.33 22.29
C LYS A 55 1.02 4.61 21.67
N GLY A 56 -0.03 4.48 20.86
CA GLY A 56 -0.69 5.59 20.17
C GLY A 56 -0.24 5.81 18.72
N GLU A 57 0.65 4.98 18.19
CA GLU A 57 1.07 5.01 16.78
C GLU A 57 0.26 4.04 15.90
N GLU A 58 -1.04 3.98 16.14
CA GLU A 58 -1.98 3.17 15.36
C GLU A 58 -2.33 3.87 14.05
N SER A 59 -2.31 3.12 12.95
CA SER A 59 -2.88 3.58 11.68
C SER A 59 -4.36 3.26 11.65
N VAL A 60 -5.17 4.20 11.15
CA VAL A 60 -6.63 4.10 11.18
C VAL A 60 -7.27 4.48 9.85
N LEU A 61 -8.31 3.76 9.45
CA LEU A 61 -9.24 4.15 8.40
C LEU A 61 -10.64 4.22 9.00
N SER A 62 -11.32 5.34 8.81
CA SER A 62 -12.67 5.57 9.36
C SER A 62 -13.71 5.55 8.26
N TYR A 63 -14.88 5.00 8.58
CA TYR A 63 -16.04 5.01 7.71
C TYR A 63 -17.31 5.41 8.47
N ARG A 64 -18.38 5.71 7.73
CA ARG A 64 -19.71 5.93 8.30
C ARG A 64 -20.78 5.28 7.44
N PHE A 65 -21.91 4.94 8.04
CA PHE A 65 -23.10 4.56 7.28
C PHE A 65 -23.78 5.84 6.78
N THR A 66 -24.13 5.86 5.49
CA THR A 66 -24.91 6.93 4.85
C THR A 66 -26.31 6.44 4.45
N GLY A 67 -26.59 5.16 4.62
CA GLY A 67 -27.90 4.52 4.49
C GLY A 67 -27.85 3.07 4.98
N ASP A 68 -28.96 2.34 4.84
CA ASP A 68 -29.11 0.97 5.36
C ASP A 68 -28.13 -0.03 4.75
N SER A 69 -27.68 0.21 3.52
CA SER A 69 -26.69 -0.61 2.81
C SER A 69 -25.69 0.26 2.04
N GLU A 70 -25.42 1.46 2.58
CA GLU A 70 -24.48 2.41 2.01
C GLU A 70 -23.50 2.88 3.08
N VAL A 71 -22.21 2.83 2.75
CA VAL A 71 -21.14 3.36 3.61
C VAL A 71 -20.27 4.36 2.86
N GLU A 72 -19.74 5.33 3.59
CA GLU A 72 -18.75 6.26 3.07
C GLU A 72 -17.39 5.97 3.73
N LEU A 73 -16.37 5.72 2.91
CA LEU A 73 -14.99 5.61 3.36
C LEU A 73 -14.40 7.02 3.45
N VAL A 74 -14.26 7.52 4.68
CA VAL A 74 -14.09 8.96 4.97
C VAL A 74 -12.62 9.36 4.95
N SER A 75 -11.78 8.67 5.71
CA SER A 75 -10.39 9.08 5.90
C SER A 75 -9.48 7.91 6.22
N THR A 76 -8.19 8.08 5.93
CA THR A 76 -7.11 7.19 6.32
C THR A 76 -6.01 8.04 6.94
N PHE A 77 -5.50 7.61 8.10
CA PHE A 77 -4.41 8.25 8.81
C PHE A 77 -3.34 7.21 9.13
N VAL A 78 -2.09 7.54 8.76
CA VAL A 78 -0.90 6.75 9.09
C VAL A 78 0.09 7.69 9.79
N PRO A 79 0.49 7.39 11.05
CA PRO A 79 1.51 8.14 11.76
C PRO A 79 2.81 8.22 10.96
N GLU A 80 3.53 9.33 11.10
CA GLU A 80 4.73 9.60 10.30
C GLU A 80 5.80 8.50 10.42
N SER A 81 6.02 7.99 11.64
CA SER A 81 6.92 6.87 11.97
C SER A 81 6.58 5.55 11.26
N SER A 82 5.34 5.42 10.78
CA SER A 82 4.82 4.22 10.12
C SER A 82 4.56 4.38 8.63
N ARG A 83 4.85 5.56 8.04
CA ARG A 83 4.70 5.80 6.60
C ARG A 83 5.73 5.03 5.78
N GLY A 84 5.43 4.83 4.50
CA GLY A 84 6.28 4.06 3.58
C GLY A 84 6.19 2.53 3.77
N LYS A 85 5.48 2.06 4.80
CA LYS A 85 5.30 0.64 5.12
C LYS A 85 3.97 0.06 4.62
N GLY A 86 3.35 0.63 3.57
CA GLY A 86 2.13 0.07 2.96
C GLY A 86 0.87 -0.03 3.86
N LEU A 87 0.86 0.53 5.07
CA LEU A 87 -0.26 0.38 6.02
C LEU A 87 -1.58 0.98 5.50
N ALA A 88 -1.52 2.12 4.80
CA ALA A 88 -2.71 2.73 4.23
C ALA A 88 -3.34 1.85 3.14
N ALA A 89 -2.53 1.15 2.34
CA ALA A 89 -3.02 0.20 1.35
C ALA A 89 -3.66 -1.03 2.02
N LEU A 90 -3.04 -1.55 3.09
CA LEU A 90 -3.59 -2.65 3.87
C LEU A 90 -4.96 -2.31 4.46
N LEU A 91 -5.09 -1.12 5.06
CA LEU A 91 -6.36 -0.61 5.60
C LEU A 91 -7.40 -0.43 4.49
N SER A 92 -7.01 0.15 3.35
CA SER A 92 -7.90 0.38 2.21
C SER A 92 -8.45 -0.93 1.67
N LYS A 93 -7.59 -1.95 1.53
CA LYS A 93 -8.00 -3.29 1.13
C LYS A 93 -9.02 -3.89 2.10
N ALA A 94 -8.75 -3.85 3.41
CA ALA A 94 -9.63 -4.39 4.43
C ALA A 94 -11.01 -3.70 4.43
N ALA A 95 -11.02 -2.37 4.31
CA ALA A 95 -12.26 -1.60 4.24
C ALA A 95 -13.08 -1.94 2.99
N LEU A 96 -12.44 -2.05 1.82
CA LEU A 96 -13.13 -2.40 0.58
C LEU A 96 -13.60 -3.86 0.57
N ASP A 97 -12.82 -4.79 1.12
CA ASP A 97 -13.24 -6.19 1.28
C ASP A 97 -14.47 -6.30 2.19
N PHE A 98 -14.53 -5.52 3.29
CA PHE A 98 -15.73 -5.42 4.13
C PHE A 98 -16.97 -4.94 3.33
N VAL A 99 -16.83 -3.93 2.46
CA VAL A 99 -17.94 -3.48 1.61
C VAL A 99 -18.44 -4.61 0.70
N VAL A 100 -17.53 -5.39 0.12
CA VAL A 100 -17.87 -6.54 -0.75
C VAL A 100 -18.57 -7.64 0.04
N GLU A 101 -17.99 -8.04 1.17
CA GLU A 101 -18.47 -9.17 1.99
C GLU A 101 -19.87 -8.92 2.55
N GLU A 102 -20.13 -7.70 3.00
CA GLU A 102 -21.43 -7.28 3.54
C GLU A 102 -22.42 -6.86 2.45
N LYS A 103 -22.02 -6.93 1.16
CA LYS A 103 -22.83 -6.54 0.00
C LYS A 103 -23.34 -5.09 0.09
N LEU A 104 -22.47 -4.21 0.59
CA LEU A 104 -22.74 -2.78 0.72
C LEU A 104 -22.41 -2.05 -0.59
N THR A 105 -23.03 -0.90 -0.78
CA THR A 105 -22.56 0.10 -1.74
C THR A 105 -21.71 1.13 -1.01
N THR A 106 -20.77 1.78 -1.70
CA THR A 106 -19.88 2.73 -1.04
C THR A 106 -19.64 4.02 -1.81
N LYS A 107 -19.54 5.12 -1.07
CA LYS A 107 -18.91 6.36 -1.53
C LYS A 107 -17.50 6.46 -0.97
N VAL A 108 -16.60 7.05 -1.73
CA VAL A 108 -15.23 7.29 -1.29
C VAL A 108 -15.02 8.78 -1.22
N SER A 109 -14.72 9.29 -0.01
CA SER A 109 -14.35 10.70 0.19
C SER A 109 -12.86 10.85 0.50
N CYS A 110 -12.21 9.75 0.91
CA CYS A 110 -10.78 9.73 1.13
C CYS A 110 -10.01 9.72 -0.21
N TRP A 111 -9.24 10.77 -0.46
CA TRP A 111 -8.37 10.86 -1.64
C TRP A 111 -7.40 9.67 -1.79
N TYR A 112 -6.91 9.13 -0.67
CA TYR A 112 -5.97 8.01 -0.71
C TYR A 112 -6.64 6.72 -1.20
N ILE A 113 -7.90 6.49 -0.81
CA ILE A 113 -8.64 5.30 -1.24
C ILE A 113 -8.98 5.39 -2.73
N HIS A 114 -9.28 6.59 -3.25
CA HIS A 114 -9.36 6.80 -4.70
C HIS A 114 -8.07 6.40 -5.40
N LYS A 115 -6.93 6.93 -4.93
CA LYS A 115 -5.62 6.56 -5.45
C LYS A 115 -5.38 5.04 -5.39
N TYR A 116 -5.73 4.40 -4.27
CA TYR A 116 -5.58 2.95 -4.10
C TYR A 116 -6.40 2.17 -5.15
N LEU A 117 -7.63 2.61 -5.43
CA LEU A 117 -8.50 2.00 -6.44
C LEU A 117 -7.98 2.19 -7.88
N GLU A 118 -7.40 3.36 -8.17
CA GLU A 118 -6.74 3.63 -9.47
C GLU A 118 -5.53 2.71 -9.68
N GLU A 119 -4.74 2.49 -8.63
CA GLU A 119 -3.58 1.60 -8.64
C GLU A 119 -3.98 0.11 -8.61
N ASN A 120 -5.17 -0.22 -8.10
CA ASN A 120 -5.67 -1.58 -7.93
C ASN A 120 -7.13 -1.72 -8.41
N PRO A 121 -7.41 -1.60 -9.72
CA PRO A 121 -8.76 -1.57 -10.28
C PRO A 121 -9.39 -2.97 -10.34
N LEU A 122 -9.68 -3.56 -9.18
CA LEU A 122 -10.37 -4.83 -9.10
C LEU A 122 -11.87 -4.63 -9.32
N LYS A 123 -12.44 -5.39 -10.25
CA LYS A 123 -13.86 -5.31 -10.62
C LYS A 123 -14.81 -5.43 -9.40
N LYS A 124 -14.46 -6.29 -8.43
CA LYS A 124 -15.22 -6.47 -7.19
C LYS A 124 -15.35 -5.18 -6.36
N TYR A 125 -14.40 -4.26 -6.46
CA TYR A 125 -14.46 -2.98 -5.74
C TYR A 125 -15.19 -1.93 -6.58
N THR A 126 -14.85 -1.81 -7.87
CA THR A 126 -15.40 -0.78 -8.74
C THR A 126 -16.90 -0.89 -8.92
N ASP A 127 -17.45 -2.12 -8.95
CA ASP A 127 -18.89 -2.36 -9.09
C ASP A 127 -19.73 -1.86 -7.90
N LEU A 128 -19.10 -1.57 -6.75
CA LEU A 128 -19.77 -1.15 -5.52
C LEU A 128 -19.67 0.36 -5.26
N ILE A 129 -18.84 1.07 -6.03
CA ILE A 129 -18.61 2.50 -5.85
C ILE A 129 -19.78 3.28 -6.47
N ARG A 130 -20.39 4.16 -5.68
CA ARG A 130 -21.38 5.13 -6.14
C ARG A 130 -20.70 6.48 -6.35
N SER A 131 -20.99 7.08 -7.51
CA SER A 131 -20.62 8.48 -7.85
C SER A 131 -21.37 9.48 -6.99
#